data_AF-A0AAX6HXH0-F1
#
_entry.id   AF-A0AAX6HXH0-F1
#
_cell.length_a   1.000
_cell.length_b   1.000
_cell.length_c   1.000
_cell.angle_alpha   90.00
_cell.angle_beta   90.00
_cell.angle_gamma   90.00
#
_symmetry.space_group_name_H-M   'P 1'
#
loop_
_entity.id
_entity.type
_entity.pdbx_description
1 polymer ?
#
loop_
_entity_poly.entity_id
_entity_poly.type
_entity_poly.pdbx_seq_one_letter_code
_entity_poly.pdbx_strand_id
1 'polypeptide(L)'
;MAETLTLISPEDSDNEIIDLEAFRSRLKQLEDSREPLFDSSEASASESKKLIEELAAEFQRKWEEIQAVEPALRTLDPQDLDAYMAQLKKEISMAEDENMKISSEISDLTRAVEGDSNQLDGDLEKLAFSLKLIDSEGLHYFQAESGDPRESLMSVPEDQNFEILKLHQQIEKARNDLNTLRDLENVFKRVEAIGQIEDKLSSVKVLGFEGNCIRLSLKTHMASSDGLFLGHKLDCMIEPSVVEHELLIELADKTMELHKAEIFPNDVSLDAIIHSVKSSSHAPVTMSGSTLQYLVREVQYHIIVCTLRRFFMKDASNSRHSFEYSDRDEMITAHLLGGVDAFIKTPQGWPISTSALTLVSIKKLCPLEQHLAEFPLQD
;
A
#
# COMPACT_ATOMS: atom_id res chain seq x y z
N MET A 1 55.40 53.59 -33.71
CA MET A 1 56.79 53.85 -33.28
C MET A 1 57.33 52.55 -32.74
N ALA A 2 58.53 52.19 -33.17
CA ALA A 2 59.22 50.94 -32.87
C ALA A 2 59.86 50.95 -31.48
N GLU A 3 60.02 49.76 -30.89
CA GLU A 3 61.26 49.22 -30.28
C GLU A 3 60.94 47.82 -29.69
N THR A 4 61.27 46.71 -30.37
CA THR A 4 62.48 45.86 -30.28
C THR A 4 62.83 45.20 -28.94
N LEU A 5 62.63 43.87 -28.93
CA LEU A 5 63.51 42.77 -28.50
C LEU A 5 63.98 42.66 -27.03
N THR A 6 63.57 41.55 -26.37
CA THR A 6 64.53 40.63 -25.72
C THR A 6 64.02 39.17 -25.77
N LEU A 7 64.89 38.29 -26.27
CA LEU A 7 64.81 36.82 -26.23
C LEU A 7 65.02 36.28 -24.81
N ILE A 8 64.23 35.30 -24.37
CA ILE A 8 64.65 34.23 -23.44
C ILE A 8 64.05 32.89 -23.93
N SER A 9 64.91 31.88 -23.97
CA SER A 9 64.71 30.50 -24.43
C SER A 9 63.90 29.63 -23.43
N PRO A 10 63.52 28.39 -23.80
CA PRO A 10 62.43 27.62 -23.20
C PRO A 10 62.89 26.49 -22.27
N GLU A 11 62.69 26.62 -20.96
CA GLU A 11 62.68 25.56 -19.92
C GLU A 11 61.90 26.23 -18.76
N ASP A 12 60.81 25.74 -18.17
CA ASP A 12 60.37 24.40 -17.83
C ASP A 12 58.83 24.37 -17.97
N SER A 13 58.29 23.47 -18.80
CA SER A 13 56.92 23.00 -18.60
C SER A 13 57.03 21.72 -17.79
N ASP A 14 56.85 21.85 -16.47
CA ASP A 14 56.60 20.72 -15.59
C ASP A 14 55.49 19.86 -16.24
N ASN A 15 55.90 18.75 -16.85
CA ASN A 15 54.99 17.66 -17.16
C ASN A 15 54.58 17.10 -15.81
N GLU A 16 53.52 17.68 -15.24
CA GLU A 16 52.78 17.08 -14.15
C GLU A 16 52.30 15.72 -14.68
N ILE A 17 53.03 14.66 -14.34
CA ILE A 17 52.67 13.29 -14.69
C ILE A 17 51.36 13.04 -13.96
N ILE A 18 50.24 13.25 -14.67
CA ILE A 18 48.92 12.92 -14.18
C ILE A 18 48.95 11.42 -13.89
N ASP A 19 48.98 11.07 -12.61
CA ASP A 19 48.94 9.69 -12.16
C ASP A 19 47.57 9.11 -12.53
N LEU A 20 47.53 8.42 -13.67
CA LEU A 20 46.34 7.77 -14.22
C LEU A 20 45.72 6.79 -13.23
N GLU A 21 46.51 6.19 -12.35
CA GLU A 21 46.02 5.25 -11.33
C GLU A 21 45.38 6.00 -10.15
N ALA A 22 45.93 7.15 -9.77
CA ALA A 22 45.28 8.06 -8.82
C ALA A 22 43.97 8.65 -9.41
N PHE A 23 43.95 8.96 -10.71
CA PHE A 23 42.74 9.45 -11.39
C PHE A 23 41.65 8.37 -11.45
N ARG A 24 42.00 7.13 -11.81
CA ARG A 24 41.09 5.97 -11.77
C ARG A 24 40.55 5.70 -10.37
N SER A 25 41.42 5.78 -9.36
CA SER A 25 41.01 5.60 -7.96
C SER A 25 40.00 6.68 -7.52
N ARG A 26 40.18 7.93 -7.95
CA ARG A 26 39.24 9.02 -7.68
C ARG A 26 37.92 8.88 -8.45
N LEU A 27 37.97 8.44 -9.71
CA LEU A 27 36.77 8.16 -10.50
C LEU A 27 35.92 7.06 -9.85
N LYS A 28 36.58 5.99 -9.40
CA LYS A 28 35.94 4.89 -8.69
C LYS A 28 35.35 5.34 -7.34
N GLN A 29 36.05 6.18 -6.58
CA GLN A 29 35.50 6.79 -5.35
C GLN A 29 34.25 7.63 -5.63
N LEU A 30 34.20 8.34 -6.76
CA LEU A 30 33.04 9.13 -7.15
C LEU A 30 31.85 8.23 -7.54
N GLU A 31 32.13 7.15 -8.27
CA GLU A 31 31.14 6.12 -8.61
C GLU A 31 30.62 5.37 -7.38
N ASP A 32 31.48 5.12 -6.38
CA ASP A 32 31.12 4.48 -5.12
C ASP A 32 30.34 5.45 -4.18
N SER A 33 30.55 6.77 -4.29
CA SER A 33 29.76 7.78 -3.54
C SER A 33 28.32 7.97 -4.04
N ARG A 34 27.94 7.24 -5.10
CA ARG A 34 26.62 7.21 -5.76
C ARG A 34 25.60 6.32 -5.06
N GLU A 35 25.86 5.92 -3.80
CA GLU A 35 24.83 5.30 -2.96
C GLU A 35 23.55 6.15 -3.07
N PRO A 36 22.36 5.53 -3.27
CA PRO A 36 21.16 6.28 -3.65
C PRO A 36 21.00 7.46 -2.69
N LEU A 37 20.72 8.65 -3.21
CA LEU A 37 20.47 9.83 -2.35
C LEU A 37 19.26 9.63 -1.40
N PHE A 38 18.57 8.48 -1.52
CA PHE A 38 17.50 7.97 -0.68
C PHE A 38 17.88 6.79 0.23
N ASP A 39 19.12 6.28 0.18
CA ASP A 39 19.60 5.21 1.06
C ASP A 39 20.69 5.74 2.01
N SER A 40 20.21 6.15 3.19
CA SER A 40 20.89 6.22 4.48
C SER A 40 22.36 6.72 4.55
N SER A 41 22.53 8.03 4.64
CA SER A 41 23.61 8.59 5.48
C SER A 41 23.09 8.75 6.92
N GLU A 42 23.79 8.20 7.91
CA GLU A 42 23.43 8.31 9.35
C GLU A 42 23.25 9.77 9.82
N ALA A 43 23.93 10.73 9.17
CA ALA A 43 23.77 12.15 9.45
C ALA A 43 22.40 12.70 8.98
N SER A 44 21.94 12.29 7.79
CA SER A 44 20.65 12.70 7.21
C SER A 44 19.44 12.06 7.93
N ALA A 45 19.61 10.82 8.41
CA ALA A 45 18.59 10.11 9.19
C ALA A 45 18.38 10.77 10.57
N SER A 46 19.45 11.30 11.17
CA SER A 46 19.40 12.01 12.45
C SER A 46 18.63 13.34 12.34
N GLU A 47 18.87 14.13 11.29
CA GLU A 47 18.13 15.38 11.06
C GLU A 47 16.67 15.13 10.71
N SER A 48 16.39 14.13 9.88
CA SER A 48 15.02 13.75 9.50
C SER A 48 14.22 13.26 10.72
N LYS A 49 14.85 12.46 11.58
CA LYS A 49 14.25 12.00 12.83
C LYS A 49 13.94 13.17 13.78
N LYS A 50 14.85 14.13 13.89
CA LYS A 50 14.65 15.33 14.71
C LYS A 50 13.49 16.18 14.19
N LEU A 51 13.37 16.36 12.87
CA LEU A 51 12.25 17.07 12.26
C LEU A 51 10.91 16.36 12.51
N ILE A 52 10.89 15.02 12.43
CA ILE A 52 9.69 14.23 12.74
C ILE A 52 9.29 14.37 14.21
N GLU A 53 10.25 14.34 15.13
CA GLU A 53 9.99 14.52 16.56
C GLU A 53 9.51 15.95 16.88
N GLU A 54 10.06 16.98 16.24
CA GLU A 54 9.61 18.38 16.36
C GLU A 54 8.19 18.55 15.82
N LEU A 55 7.87 17.92 14.68
CA LEU A 55 6.56 17.98 14.04
C LEU A 55 5.50 17.20 14.84
N ALA A 56 5.88 16.06 15.42
CA ALA A 56 5.02 15.31 16.34
C ALA A 56 4.74 16.10 17.62
N ALA A 57 5.73 16.79 18.17
CA ALA A 57 5.57 17.65 19.34
C ALA A 57 4.70 18.88 19.03
N GLU A 58 4.82 19.46 17.85
CA GLU A 58 3.97 20.57 17.41
C GLU A 58 2.52 20.13 17.17
N PHE A 59 2.32 18.97 16.53
CA PHE A 59 1.00 18.37 16.38
C PHE A 59 0.35 18.09 17.73
N GLN A 60 1.08 17.49 18.67
CA GLN A 60 0.59 17.22 20.02
C GLN A 60 0.18 18.51 20.75
N ARG A 61 1.00 19.56 20.66
CA ARG A 61 0.69 20.88 21.24
C ARG A 61 -0.57 21.49 20.64
N LYS A 62 -0.73 21.40 19.32
CA LYS A 62 -1.91 21.90 18.59
C LYS A 62 -3.16 21.10 18.93
N TRP A 63 -3.03 19.79 19.09
CA TRP A 63 -4.09 18.91 19.54
C TRP A 63 -4.59 19.28 20.94
N GLU A 64 -3.68 19.51 21.88
CA GLU A 64 -3.99 19.96 23.23
C GLU A 64 -4.67 21.35 23.24
N GLU A 65 -4.22 22.26 22.37
CA GLU A 65 -4.83 23.58 22.16
C GLU A 65 -6.29 23.45 21.67
N ILE A 66 -6.56 22.54 20.72
CA ILE A 66 -7.92 22.26 20.22
C ILE A 66 -8.80 21.66 21.32
N GLN A 67 -8.29 20.70 22.09
CA GLN A 67 -9.04 20.10 23.20
C GLN A 67 -9.39 21.12 24.29
N ALA A 68 -8.52 22.10 24.54
CA ALA A 68 -8.78 23.17 25.50
C ALA A 68 -9.90 24.15 25.04
N VAL A 69 -10.16 24.24 23.74
CA VAL A 69 -11.19 25.13 23.15
C VAL A 69 -12.59 24.48 23.17
N GLU A 70 -12.69 23.15 23.21
CA GLU A 70 -13.96 22.40 23.24
C GLU A 70 -14.95 22.86 24.36
N PRO A 71 -14.54 23.04 25.63
CA PRO A 71 -15.46 23.52 26.66
C PRO A 71 -15.89 24.99 26.47
N ALA A 72 -15.05 25.82 25.83
CA ALA A 72 -15.36 27.23 25.56
C ALA A 72 -16.39 27.37 24.43
N LEU A 73 -16.34 26.49 23.42
CA LEU A 73 -17.30 26.45 22.29
C LEU A 73 -18.75 26.20 22.72
N ARG A 74 -18.97 25.51 23.84
CA ARG A 74 -20.32 25.25 24.38
C ARG A 74 -20.98 26.49 25.03
N THR A 75 -20.22 27.56 25.24
CA THR A 75 -20.69 28.79 25.90
C THR A 75 -20.86 29.98 24.94
N LEU A 76 -20.44 29.81 23.68
CA LEU A 76 -20.51 30.84 22.64
C LEU A 76 -21.91 30.94 22.02
N ASP A 77 -22.31 32.16 21.67
CA ASP A 77 -23.54 32.42 20.93
C ASP A 77 -23.41 31.88 19.48
N PRO A 78 -24.50 31.42 18.82
CA PRO A 78 -24.42 30.82 17.48
C PRO A 78 -23.77 31.73 16.43
N GLN A 79 -23.90 33.06 16.57
CA GLN A 79 -23.31 34.02 15.64
C GLN A 79 -21.78 34.12 15.76
N ASP A 80 -21.26 34.03 16.99
CA ASP A 80 -19.83 34.03 17.27
C ASP A 80 -19.19 32.67 16.87
N LEU A 81 -19.94 31.58 17.02
CA LEU A 81 -19.54 30.25 16.56
C LEU A 81 -19.41 30.19 15.03
N ASP A 82 -20.37 30.76 14.30
CA ASP A 82 -20.32 30.84 12.83
C ASP A 82 -19.13 31.68 12.35
N ALA A 83 -18.84 32.80 13.01
CA ALA A 83 -17.66 33.63 12.72
C ALA A 83 -16.34 32.87 12.97
N TYR A 84 -16.27 32.13 14.08
CA TYR A 84 -15.11 31.27 14.40
C TYR A 84 -14.92 30.14 13.38
N MET A 85 -16.01 29.47 12.97
CA MET A 85 -15.98 28.44 11.93
C MET A 85 -15.55 29.01 10.57
N ALA A 86 -15.99 30.23 10.22
CA ALA A 86 -15.55 30.91 9.02
C ALA A 86 -14.05 31.25 9.06
N GLN A 87 -13.53 31.66 10.22
CA GLN A 87 -12.11 31.90 10.43
C GLN A 87 -11.29 30.61 10.29
N LEU A 88 -11.70 29.52 10.93
CA LEU A 88 -11.02 28.22 10.81
C LEU A 88 -10.99 27.71 9.36
N LYS A 89 -12.11 27.83 8.63
CA LYS A 89 -12.15 27.47 7.20
C LYS A 89 -11.16 28.30 6.38
N LYS A 90 -11.01 29.58 6.70
CA LYS A 90 -10.03 30.45 6.04
C LYS A 90 -8.60 30.03 6.37
N GLU A 91 -8.31 29.71 7.63
CA GLU A 91 -6.99 29.23 8.05
C GLU A 91 -6.61 27.90 7.40
N ILE A 92 -7.56 26.95 7.31
CA ILE A 92 -7.38 25.69 6.57
C ILE A 92 -7.07 25.97 5.10
N SER A 93 -7.87 26.82 4.43
CA SER A 93 -7.64 27.15 3.02
C SER A 93 -6.27 27.81 2.79
N MET A 94 -5.81 28.68 3.70
CA MET A 94 -4.49 29.31 3.60
C MET A 94 -3.36 28.27 3.79
N ALA A 95 -3.52 27.33 4.71
CA ALA A 95 -2.54 26.26 4.94
C ALA A 95 -2.51 25.25 3.77
N GLU A 96 -3.67 24.94 3.15
CA GLU A 96 -3.76 24.10 1.95
C GLU A 96 -3.05 24.76 0.76
N ASP A 97 -3.23 26.06 0.55
CA ASP A 97 -2.55 26.81 -0.50
C ASP A 97 -1.03 26.84 -0.29
N GLU A 98 -0.58 27.02 0.96
CA GLU A 98 0.84 26.98 1.31
C GLU A 98 1.43 25.58 1.10
N ASN A 99 0.72 24.52 1.52
CA ASN A 99 1.12 23.14 1.27
C ASN A 99 1.20 22.83 -0.22
N MET A 100 0.28 23.33 -1.04
CA MET A 100 0.32 23.17 -2.49
C MET A 100 1.57 23.85 -3.08
N LYS A 101 1.92 25.03 -2.58
CA LYS A 101 3.15 25.73 -2.97
C LYS A 101 4.41 24.95 -2.58
N ILE A 102 4.51 24.50 -1.33
CA ILE A 102 5.64 23.69 -0.85
C ILE A 102 5.75 22.40 -1.66
N SER A 103 4.64 21.72 -1.92
CA SER A 103 4.61 20.50 -2.72
C SER A 103 5.08 20.74 -4.16
N SER A 104 4.75 21.90 -4.76
CA SER A 104 5.26 22.26 -6.08
C SER A 104 6.77 22.52 -6.08
N GLU A 105 7.28 23.19 -5.04
CA GLU A 105 8.70 23.47 -4.87
C GLU A 105 9.51 22.18 -4.67
N ILE A 106 9.00 21.24 -3.86
CA ILE A 106 9.60 19.91 -3.70
C ILE A 106 9.65 19.17 -5.04
N SER A 107 8.58 19.22 -5.84
CA SER A 107 8.56 18.56 -7.15
C SER A 107 9.59 19.16 -8.11
N ASP A 108 9.72 20.49 -8.14
CA ASP A 108 10.68 21.16 -9.00
C ASP A 108 12.12 20.91 -8.55
N LEU A 109 12.39 20.92 -7.24
CA LEU A 109 13.70 20.56 -6.68
C LEU A 109 14.06 19.10 -6.97
N THR A 110 13.11 18.18 -6.82
CA THR A 110 13.31 16.75 -7.14
C THR A 110 13.68 16.57 -8.60
N ARG A 111 12.95 17.24 -9.51
CA ARG A 111 13.24 17.21 -10.94
C ARG A 111 14.60 17.80 -11.29
N ALA A 112 15.00 18.87 -10.61
CA ALA A 112 16.32 19.48 -10.78
C ALA A 112 17.44 18.52 -10.34
N VAL A 113 17.31 17.90 -9.16
CA VAL A 113 18.28 16.93 -8.64
C VAL A 113 18.39 15.70 -9.55
N GLU A 114 17.27 15.16 -10.03
CA GLU A 114 17.27 14.07 -11.01
C GLU A 114 17.96 14.48 -12.32
N GLY A 115 17.70 15.70 -12.80
CA GLY A 115 18.35 16.26 -13.99
C GLY A 115 19.87 16.36 -13.83
N ASP A 116 20.32 16.92 -12.71
CA ASP A 116 21.74 17.08 -12.39
C ASP A 116 22.44 15.72 -12.21
N SER A 117 21.76 14.75 -11.57
CA SER A 117 22.26 13.38 -11.42
C SER A 117 22.43 12.68 -12.78
N ASN A 118 21.45 12.80 -13.67
CA ASN A 118 21.53 12.22 -15.02
C ASN A 118 22.64 12.88 -15.86
N GLN A 119 22.83 14.20 -15.71
CA GLN A 119 23.91 14.92 -16.36
C GLN A 119 25.28 14.44 -15.86
N LEU A 120 25.44 14.26 -14.54
CA LEU A 120 26.65 13.73 -13.93
C LEU A 120 26.94 12.31 -14.42
N ASP A 121 25.94 11.43 -14.49
CA ASP A 121 26.08 10.07 -15.03
C ASP A 121 26.58 10.08 -16.48
N GLY A 122 26.02 10.94 -17.33
CA GLY A 122 26.46 11.09 -18.72
C GLY A 122 27.88 11.62 -18.86
N ASP A 123 28.31 12.51 -17.97
CA ASP A 123 29.68 13.03 -17.99
C ASP A 123 30.69 12.01 -17.46
N LEU A 124 30.31 11.18 -16.48
CA LEU A 124 31.12 10.06 -16.02
C LEU A 124 31.27 8.97 -17.09
N GLU A 125 30.22 8.67 -17.85
CA GLU A 125 30.30 7.71 -18.95
C GLU A 125 31.24 8.20 -20.06
N LYS A 126 31.16 9.49 -20.43
CA LYS A 126 32.10 10.11 -21.39
C LYS A 126 33.54 10.05 -20.90
N LEU A 127 33.76 10.29 -19.60
CA LEU A 127 35.08 10.25 -19.01
C LEU A 127 35.64 8.81 -18.98
N ALA A 128 34.80 7.83 -18.62
CA ALA A 128 35.15 6.41 -18.66
C ALA A 128 35.45 5.93 -20.10
N PHE A 129 34.69 6.40 -21.09
CA PHE A 129 34.96 6.12 -22.50
C PHE A 129 36.29 6.73 -22.96
N SER A 130 36.57 7.98 -22.57
CA SER A 130 37.83 8.65 -22.88
C SER A 130 39.05 7.92 -22.28
N LEU A 131 38.93 7.41 -21.05
CA LEU A 131 39.96 6.58 -20.42
C LEU A 131 40.18 5.25 -21.17
N LYS A 132 39.10 4.57 -21.57
CA LYS A 132 39.19 3.34 -22.38
C LYS A 132 39.85 3.59 -23.75
N LEU A 133 39.59 4.75 -24.35
CA LEU A 133 40.21 5.12 -25.62
C LEU A 133 41.73 5.28 -25.47
N ILE A 134 42.18 5.95 -24.41
CA ILE A 134 43.61 6.10 -24.05
C ILE A 134 44.26 4.72 -23.83
N ASP A 135 43.56 3.79 -23.17
CA ASP A 135 44.03 2.40 -22.99
C ASP A 135 44.15 1.63 -24.33
N SER A 136 43.26 1.91 -25.30
CA SER A 136 43.25 1.23 -26.60
C SER A 136 44.26 1.78 -27.61
N GLU A 137 44.56 3.08 -27.58
CA GLU A 137 45.61 3.69 -28.42
C GLU A 137 47.02 3.31 -27.95
N GLY A 138 47.17 2.87 -26.69
CA GLY A 138 48.38 2.24 -26.17
C GLY A 138 48.67 0.83 -26.73
N LEU A 139 47.72 0.22 -27.46
CA LEU A 139 47.77 -1.20 -27.85
C LEU A 139 47.73 -1.46 -29.37
N HIS A 140 47.97 -0.46 -30.22
CA HIS A 140 47.85 -0.63 -31.68
C HIS A 140 49.16 -0.90 -32.45
N TYR A 141 50.26 -1.26 -31.79
CA TYR A 141 51.53 -1.55 -32.48
C TYR A 141 51.77 -3.00 -32.89
N PHE A 142 50.93 -3.96 -32.50
CA PHE A 142 51.14 -5.36 -32.91
C PHE A 142 49.81 -6.08 -33.12
N GLN A 143 49.51 -6.40 -34.38
CA GLN A 143 49.31 -7.78 -34.86
C GLN A 143 48.26 -7.83 -35.98
N ALA A 144 48.76 -8.07 -37.19
CA ALA A 144 47.99 -8.29 -38.40
C ALA A 144 48.02 -9.79 -38.78
N GLU A 145 46.92 -10.24 -39.37
CA GLU A 145 46.79 -11.23 -40.47
C GLU A 145 46.57 -12.75 -40.27
N SER A 146 45.65 -13.20 -41.14
CA SER A 146 45.39 -14.51 -41.77
C SER A 146 44.49 -15.50 -41.03
N GLY A 147 43.55 -16.22 -41.65
CA GLY A 147 43.17 -16.40 -43.06
C GLY A 147 42.23 -17.63 -43.17
N ASP A 148 41.34 -17.61 -44.16
CA ASP A 148 40.05 -18.35 -44.31
C ASP A 148 40.16 -19.78 -44.97
N PRO A 149 39.11 -20.49 -45.47
CA PRO A 149 38.72 -21.86 -45.06
C PRO A 149 38.45 -22.82 -46.26
N ARG A 150 37.64 -23.88 -46.04
CA ARG A 150 36.85 -24.72 -47.00
C ARG A 150 37.39 -26.12 -47.31
N GLU A 151 36.49 -27.13 -47.23
CA GLU A 151 36.04 -27.90 -48.40
C GLU A 151 34.78 -28.75 -48.10
N SER A 152 34.08 -29.14 -49.17
CA SER A 152 32.65 -29.49 -49.28
C SER A 152 32.46 -30.92 -49.85
N LEU A 153 31.30 -31.57 -49.58
CA LEU A 153 30.38 -32.22 -50.56
C LEU A 153 29.70 -33.56 -50.10
N MET A 154 28.35 -33.50 -50.08
CA MET A 154 27.32 -34.48 -50.55
C MET A 154 26.93 -35.74 -49.74
N SER A 155 25.67 -35.79 -49.27
CA SER A 155 24.88 -37.01 -48.99
C SER A 155 23.37 -36.90 -49.34
N VAL A 156 22.92 -37.89 -50.12
CA VAL A 156 21.64 -38.65 -50.32
C VAL A 156 20.32 -38.23 -49.58
N PRO A 157 19.12 -38.42 -50.22
CA PRO A 157 17.78 -37.98 -49.76
C PRO A 157 17.22 -38.57 -48.45
N GLU A 158 17.93 -39.44 -47.74
CA GLU A 158 17.59 -39.82 -46.36
C GLU A 158 17.76 -38.63 -45.39
N ASP A 159 18.69 -37.72 -45.70
CA ASP A 159 18.88 -36.46 -44.99
C ASP A 159 17.59 -35.61 -44.95
N GLN A 160 16.77 -35.64 -46.01
CA GLN A 160 15.55 -34.82 -46.04
C GLN A 160 14.49 -35.33 -45.06
N ASN A 161 14.34 -36.65 -44.90
CA ASN A 161 13.39 -37.22 -43.93
C ASN A 161 13.86 -37.01 -42.49
N PHE A 162 15.17 -37.15 -42.23
CA PHE A 162 15.77 -36.81 -40.95
C PHE A 162 15.62 -35.32 -40.64
N GLU A 163 15.82 -34.45 -41.62
CA GLU A 163 15.66 -33.00 -41.46
C GLU A 163 14.19 -32.62 -41.24
N ILE A 164 13.22 -33.29 -41.89
CA ILE A 164 11.78 -33.09 -41.64
C ILE A 164 11.42 -33.50 -40.19
N LEU A 165 11.88 -34.65 -39.71
CA LEU A 165 11.65 -35.09 -38.32
C LEU A 165 12.27 -34.12 -37.31
N LYS A 166 13.48 -33.64 -37.58
CA LYS A 166 14.17 -32.64 -36.77
C LYS A 166 13.44 -31.29 -36.77
N LEU A 167 12.93 -30.84 -37.91
CA LEU A 167 12.10 -29.65 -38.01
C LEU A 167 10.78 -29.82 -37.24
N HIS A 168 10.15 -30.99 -37.29
CA HIS A 168 8.93 -31.27 -36.52
C HIS A 168 9.19 -31.21 -35.01
N GLN A 169 10.30 -31.81 -34.56
CA GLN A 169 10.74 -31.72 -33.17
C GLN A 169 11.06 -30.28 -32.75
N GLN A 170 11.67 -29.48 -33.63
CA GLN A 170 11.92 -28.06 -33.40
C GLN A 170 10.63 -27.25 -33.31
N ILE A 171 9.64 -27.54 -34.15
CA ILE A 171 8.32 -26.89 -34.12
C ILE A 171 7.59 -27.22 -32.82
N GLU A 172 7.56 -28.50 -32.42
CA GLU A 172 6.94 -28.90 -31.15
C GLU A 172 7.67 -28.30 -29.94
N LYS A 173 9.00 -28.24 -29.97
CA LYS A 173 9.78 -27.53 -28.96
C LYS A 173 9.40 -26.05 -28.90
N ALA A 174 9.41 -25.36 -30.04
CA ALA A 174 9.05 -23.94 -30.13
C ALA A 174 7.61 -23.68 -29.66
N ARG A 175 6.68 -24.61 -29.93
CA ARG A 175 5.29 -24.53 -29.47
C ARG A 175 5.18 -24.67 -27.96
N ASN A 176 5.93 -25.60 -27.36
CA ASN A 176 6.00 -25.75 -25.91
C ASN A 176 6.65 -24.52 -25.26
N ASP A 177 7.74 -24.01 -25.83
CA ASP A 177 8.41 -22.78 -25.37
C ASP A 177 7.45 -21.58 -25.44
N LEU A 178 6.61 -21.49 -26.47
CA LEU A 178 5.62 -20.42 -26.61
C LEU A 178 4.48 -20.53 -25.59
N ASN A 179 4.07 -21.75 -25.22
CA ASN A 179 3.10 -21.97 -24.15
C ASN A 179 3.68 -21.58 -22.78
N THR A 180 4.92 -21.99 -22.47
CA THR A 180 5.57 -21.63 -21.20
C THR A 180 5.82 -20.12 -21.09
N LEU A 181 6.19 -19.46 -22.20
CA LEU A 181 6.28 -17.99 -22.26
C LEU A 181 4.95 -17.31 -21.95
N ARG A 182 3.83 -17.83 -22.48
CA ARG A 182 2.49 -17.30 -22.20
C ARG A 182 2.11 -17.51 -20.73
N ASP A 183 2.41 -18.67 -20.16
CA ASP A 183 2.15 -18.94 -18.75
C ASP A 183 2.98 -18.02 -17.86
N LEU A 184 4.23 -17.77 -18.23
CA LEU A 184 5.12 -16.83 -17.54
C LEU A 184 4.61 -15.39 -17.64
N GLU A 185 4.14 -14.95 -18.81
CA GLU A 185 3.51 -13.63 -18.99
C GLU A 185 2.27 -13.48 -18.10
N ASN A 186 1.45 -14.52 -17.99
CA ASN A 186 0.30 -14.54 -17.08
C ASN A 186 0.74 -14.45 -15.61
N VAL A 187 1.84 -15.12 -15.23
CA VAL A 187 2.43 -14.98 -13.88
C VAL A 187 2.89 -13.54 -13.64
N PHE A 188 3.61 -12.92 -14.58
CA PHE A 188 4.06 -11.53 -14.45
C PHE A 188 2.91 -10.55 -14.26
N LYS A 189 1.86 -10.65 -15.08
CA LYS A 189 0.65 -9.80 -14.96
C LYS A 189 -0.01 -9.94 -13.58
N ARG A 190 -0.05 -11.15 -13.03
CA ARG A 190 -0.59 -11.39 -11.68
C ARG A 190 0.28 -10.78 -10.60
N VAL A 191 1.61 -10.93 -10.70
CA VAL A 191 2.55 -10.34 -9.73
C VAL A 191 2.48 -8.81 -9.75
N GLU A 192 2.40 -8.22 -10.94
CA GLU A 192 2.19 -6.78 -11.10
C GLU A 192 0.87 -6.32 -10.48
N ALA A 193 -0.23 -7.05 -10.73
CA ALA A 193 -1.53 -6.76 -10.13
C ALA A 193 -1.51 -6.86 -8.59
N ILE A 194 -0.81 -7.86 -8.04
CA ILE A 194 -0.60 -8.00 -6.59
C ILE A 194 0.12 -6.77 -6.03
N GLY A 195 1.25 -6.38 -6.63
CA GLY A 195 1.99 -5.18 -6.22
C GLY A 195 1.12 -3.93 -6.23
N GLN A 196 0.35 -3.71 -7.31
CA GLN A 196 -0.55 -2.57 -7.40
C GLN A 196 -1.64 -2.55 -6.32
N ILE A 197 -2.13 -3.72 -5.87
CA ILE A 197 -3.12 -3.81 -4.80
C ILE A 197 -2.48 -3.46 -3.47
N GLU A 198 -1.31 -4.04 -3.16
CA GLU A 198 -0.60 -3.83 -1.89
C GLU A 198 -0.09 -2.38 -1.76
N ASP A 199 0.37 -1.77 -2.85
CA ASP A 199 0.80 -0.37 -2.88
C ASP A 199 -0.36 0.61 -2.61
N LYS A 200 -1.56 0.31 -3.10
CA LYS A 200 -2.74 1.19 -2.96
C LYS A 200 -3.49 1.00 -1.65
N LEU A 201 -3.39 -0.19 -1.05
CA LEU A 201 -4.13 -0.57 0.13
C LEU A 201 -3.17 -0.81 1.29
N SER A 202 -2.92 0.23 2.08
CA SER A 202 -2.25 0.05 3.37
C SER A 202 -3.05 -0.92 4.24
N SER A 203 -2.36 -1.76 5.02
CA SER A 203 -2.94 -2.81 5.90
C SER A 203 -3.58 -4.03 5.22
N VAL A 204 -3.43 -4.18 3.90
CA VAL A 204 -3.90 -5.36 3.15
C VAL A 204 -2.73 -6.15 2.58
N LYS A 205 -2.81 -7.48 2.65
CA LYS A 205 -1.87 -8.39 1.98
C LYS A 205 -2.62 -9.30 1.03
N VAL A 206 -2.13 -9.48 -0.19
CA VAL A 206 -2.74 -10.43 -1.13
C VAL A 206 -2.25 -11.84 -0.80
N LEU A 207 -3.17 -12.74 -0.45
CA LEU A 207 -2.89 -14.13 -0.15
C LEU A 207 -2.90 -15.01 -1.40
N GLY A 208 -3.73 -14.64 -2.38
CA GLY A 208 -3.84 -15.37 -3.63
C GLY A 208 -4.63 -14.59 -4.67
N PHE A 209 -4.23 -14.74 -5.93
CA PHE A 209 -4.92 -14.19 -7.09
C PHE A 209 -4.97 -15.28 -8.16
N GLU A 210 -6.03 -16.08 -8.12
CA GLU A 210 -6.19 -17.27 -8.95
C GLU A 210 -7.48 -17.18 -9.77
N GLY A 211 -7.34 -17.22 -11.10
CA GLY A 211 -8.45 -17.00 -12.01
C GLY A 211 -9.12 -15.65 -11.75
N ASN A 212 -10.41 -15.70 -11.42
CA ASN A 212 -11.23 -14.52 -11.14
C ASN A 212 -11.45 -14.30 -9.64
N CYS A 213 -10.66 -14.96 -8.79
CA CYS A 213 -10.76 -14.88 -7.34
C CYS A 213 -9.56 -14.13 -6.75
N ILE A 214 -9.86 -13.16 -5.89
CA ILE A 214 -8.88 -12.41 -5.11
C ILE A 214 -9.06 -12.80 -3.65
N ARG A 215 -8.00 -13.27 -3.00
CA ARG A 215 -7.99 -13.53 -1.55
C ARG A 215 -7.05 -12.54 -0.87
N LEU A 216 -7.60 -11.77 0.05
CA LEU A 216 -6.93 -10.70 0.77
C LEU A 216 -6.89 -11.03 2.26
N SER A 217 -5.82 -10.65 2.93
CA SER A 217 -5.74 -10.56 4.39
C SER A 217 -5.87 -9.09 4.77
N LEU A 218 -6.84 -8.81 5.63
CA LEU A 218 -7.18 -7.48 6.14
C LEU A 218 -6.69 -7.37 7.58
N LYS A 219 -5.82 -6.41 7.87
CA LYS A 219 -5.43 -6.08 9.25
C LYS A 219 -6.19 -4.84 9.69
N THR A 220 -7.13 -5.02 10.60
CA THR A 220 -7.96 -3.92 11.11
C THR A 220 -7.46 -3.49 12.47
N HIS A 221 -6.95 -2.28 12.57
CA HIS A 221 -6.45 -1.72 13.82
C HIS A 221 -7.61 -1.17 14.65
N MET A 222 -7.80 -1.70 15.85
CA MET A 222 -8.72 -1.11 16.83
C MET A 222 -7.95 -0.11 17.70
N ALA A 223 -8.42 1.13 17.78
CA ALA A 223 -7.78 2.08 18.67
C ALA A 223 -8.01 1.67 20.13
N SER A 224 -7.01 1.95 20.96
CA SER A 224 -7.11 1.76 22.40
C SER A 224 -8.15 2.72 22.99
N SER A 225 -8.69 2.35 24.15
CA SER A 225 -9.80 3.03 24.83
C SER A 225 -9.59 4.52 25.15
N ASP A 226 -8.38 5.05 25.00
CA ASP A 226 -8.04 6.44 25.37
C ASP A 226 -8.60 7.51 24.42
N GLY A 227 -9.04 7.15 23.19
CA GLY A 227 -9.35 8.16 22.17
C GLY A 227 -10.74 8.13 21.51
N LEU A 228 -11.56 7.08 21.68
CA LEU A 228 -12.70 6.84 20.76
C LEU A 228 -14.10 7.15 21.29
N PHE A 229 -14.27 7.44 22.57
CA PHE A 229 -15.60 7.60 23.15
C PHE A 229 -15.84 9.04 23.55
N LEU A 230 -16.26 9.85 22.57
CA LEU A 230 -16.69 11.25 22.71
C LEU A 230 -18.01 11.36 23.52
N GLY A 231 -18.09 10.73 24.70
CA GLY A 231 -19.23 10.85 25.63
C GLY A 231 -19.51 9.67 26.56
N HIS A 232 -18.97 8.47 26.31
CA HIS A 232 -19.19 7.30 27.18
C HIS A 232 -17.91 6.94 27.93
N LYS A 233 -17.87 7.21 29.24
CA LYS A 233 -16.81 6.72 30.13
C LYS A 233 -16.97 5.22 30.29
N LEU A 234 -16.37 4.46 29.38
CA LEU A 234 -16.20 3.02 29.51
C LEU A 234 -15.09 2.75 30.53
N ASP A 235 -15.35 1.90 31.53
CA ASP A 235 -14.38 1.51 32.57
C ASP A 235 -13.45 0.37 32.10
N CYS A 236 -13.48 0.06 30.80
CA CYS A 236 -12.78 -1.07 30.22
C CYS A 236 -11.58 -0.61 29.38
N MET A 237 -10.42 -1.20 29.67
CA MET A 237 -9.23 -1.09 28.83
C MET A 237 -9.48 -1.83 27.52
N ILE A 238 -9.61 -1.11 26.41
CA ILE A 238 -9.48 -1.73 25.08
C ILE A 238 -8.00 -1.74 24.77
N GLU A 239 -7.36 -2.90 24.95
CA GLU A 239 -5.99 -3.09 24.46
C GLU A 239 -6.02 -2.93 22.92
N PRO A 240 -5.10 -2.13 22.33
CA PRO A 240 -5.05 -1.98 20.90
C PRO A 240 -4.83 -3.36 20.28
N SER A 241 -5.87 -3.87 19.65
CA SER A 241 -5.88 -5.20 19.05
C SER A 241 -5.93 -5.06 17.54
N VAL A 242 -5.11 -5.86 16.87
CA VAL A 242 -5.19 -6.04 15.43
C VAL A 242 -6.14 -7.20 15.21
N VAL A 243 -7.27 -6.92 14.58
CA VAL A 243 -8.22 -7.97 14.17
C VAL A 243 -7.87 -8.34 12.73
N GLU A 244 -7.52 -9.60 12.52
CA GLU A 244 -7.19 -10.13 11.20
C GLU A 244 -8.39 -10.87 10.62
N HIS A 245 -8.78 -10.47 9.41
CA HIS A 245 -9.82 -11.12 8.62
C HIS A 245 -9.28 -11.47 7.25
N GLU A 246 -9.81 -12.53 6.65
CA GLU A 246 -9.58 -12.81 5.23
C GLU A 246 -10.82 -12.47 4.41
N LEU A 247 -10.63 -11.81 3.28
CA LEU A 247 -11.68 -11.46 2.33
C LEU A 247 -11.44 -12.18 1.01
N LEU A 248 -12.39 -13.02 0.62
CA LEU A 248 -12.42 -13.68 -0.69
C LEU A 248 -13.40 -12.94 -1.59
N ILE A 249 -12.92 -12.49 -2.73
CA ILE A 249 -13.68 -11.73 -3.74
C ILE A 249 -13.72 -12.56 -5.01
N GLU A 250 -14.91 -12.86 -5.51
CA GLU A 250 -15.14 -13.57 -6.77
C GLU A 250 -15.65 -12.59 -7.83
N LEU A 251 -14.97 -12.55 -8.97
CA LEU A 251 -15.29 -11.70 -10.11
C LEU A 251 -15.96 -12.50 -11.22
N ALA A 252 -16.88 -11.86 -11.94
CA ALA A 252 -17.51 -12.47 -13.10
C ALA A 252 -16.54 -12.58 -14.28
N ASP A 253 -16.37 -13.79 -14.83
CA ASP A 253 -15.38 -14.17 -15.87
C ASP A 253 -15.28 -13.24 -17.09
N LYS A 254 -16.34 -12.50 -17.42
CA LYS A 254 -16.43 -11.68 -18.64
C LYS A 254 -16.49 -10.19 -18.39
N THR A 255 -16.92 -9.75 -17.21
CA THR A 255 -17.19 -8.34 -16.94
C THR A 255 -16.30 -7.77 -15.84
N MET A 256 -15.53 -8.63 -15.15
CA MET A 256 -14.71 -8.28 -13.98
C MET A 256 -15.54 -7.59 -12.89
N GLU A 257 -16.84 -7.88 -12.85
CA GLU A 257 -17.75 -7.35 -11.84
C GLU A 257 -17.70 -8.17 -10.55
N LEU A 258 -17.94 -7.50 -9.42
CA LEU A 258 -18.11 -8.16 -8.14
C LEU A 258 -19.30 -9.12 -8.20
N HIS A 259 -19.02 -10.42 -8.29
CA HIS A 259 -20.05 -11.46 -8.25
C HIS A 259 -20.45 -11.74 -6.81
N LYS A 260 -19.46 -12.09 -5.99
CA LYS A 260 -19.63 -12.54 -4.60
C LYS A 260 -18.42 -12.12 -3.76
N ALA A 261 -18.65 -11.90 -2.46
CA ALA A 261 -17.57 -11.76 -1.49
C ALA A 261 -17.90 -12.52 -0.20
N GLU A 262 -16.88 -13.12 0.41
CA GLU A 262 -16.97 -13.85 1.67
C GLU A 262 -15.87 -13.40 2.62
N ILE A 263 -16.18 -13.31 3.91
CA ILE A 263 -15.24 -12.95 4.96
C ILE A 263 -15.02 -14.11 5.93
N PHE A 264 -13.76 -14.26 6.38
CA PHE A 264 -13.35 -15.28 7.32
C PHE A 264 -12.62 -14.64 8.51
N PRO A 265 -13.03 -14.94 9.76
CA PRO A 265 -14.23 -15.70 10.13
C PRO A 265 -15.54 -15.05 9.62
N ASN A 266 -16.61 -15.85 9.47
CA ASN A 266 -17.92 -15.37 8.99
C ASN A 266 -18.73 -14.73 10.13
N ASP A 267 -18.10 -13.80 10.83
CA ASP A 267 -18.68 -13.10 11.96
C ASP A 267 -19.34 -11.77 11.51
N VAL A 268 -18.95 -11.23 10.35
CA VAL A 268 -19.45 -9.98 9.78
C VAL A 268 -20.26 -10.26 8.50
N SER A 269 -21.43 -9.65 8.36
CA SER A 269 -22.28 -9.74 7.17
C SER A 269 -21.84 -8.75 6.10
N LEU A 270 -21.67 -9.22 4.87
CA LEU A 270 -21.27 -8.38 3.73
C LEU A 270 -22.45 -8.01 2.81
N ASP A 271 -23.65 -8.53 3.06
CA ASP A 271 -24.77 -8.42 2.12
C ASP A 271 -25.13 -6.97 1.78
N ALA A 272 -25.20 -6.11 2.80
CA ALA A 272 -25.48 -4.69 2.64
C ALA A 272 -24.37 -3.95 1.87
N ILE A 273 -23.11 -4.29 2.13
CA ILE A 273 -21.94 -3.70 1.46
C ILE A 273 -21.93 -4.11 -0.01
N ILE A 274 -22.08 -5.40 -0.30
CA ILE A 274 -22.14 -5.93 -1.67
C ILE A 274 -23.30 -5.31 -2.44
N HIS A 275 -24.47 -5.19 -1.81
CA HIS A 275 -25.63 -4.53 -2.41
C HIS A 275 -25.34 -3.04 -2.68
N SER A 276 -24.70 -2.33 -1.77
CA SER A 276 -24.30 -0.93 -1.94
C SER A 276 -23.34 -0.75 -3.12
N VAL A 277 -22.29 -1.57 -3.19
CA VAL A 277 -21.31 -1.55 -4.28
C VAL A 277 -21.99 -1.82 -5.63
N LYS A 278 -22.89 -2.81 -5.69
CA LYS A 278 -23.67 -3.13 -6.90
C LYS A 278 -24.67 -2.03 -7.30
N SER A 279 -25.25 -1.33 -6.32
CA SER A 279 -26.28 -0.29 -6.55
C SER A 279 -25.69 1.09 -6.85
N SER A 280 -24.47 1.36 -6.40
CA SER A 280 -23.75 2.63 -6.57
C SER A 280 -23.47 2.99 -8.05
N SER A 281 -23.54 2.01 -8.96
CA SER A 281 -23.31 2.24 -10.40
C SER A 281 -24.53 1.93 -11.25
N HIS A 282 -24.89 2.88 -12.11
CA HIS A 282 -25.86 2.69 -13.21
C HIS A 282 -25.31 1.83 -14.37
N ALA A 283 -24.19 1.13 -14.16
CA ALA A 283 -23.48 0.29 -15.13
C ALA A 283 -22.73 -0.86 -14.41
N PRO A 284 -22.41 -1.97 -15.09
CA PRO A 284 -21.63 -3.06 -14.53
C PRO A 284 -20.31 -2.56 -13.93
N VAL A 285 -20.14 -2.72 -12.61
CA VAL A 285 -18.98 -2.26 -11.86
C VAL A 285 -17.78 -3.14 -12.17
N THR A 286 -16.99 -2.80 -13.19
CA THR A 286 -15.67 -3.39 -13.35
C THR A 286 -14.86 -3.11 -12.08
N MET A 287 -14.26 -4.14 -11.46
CA MET A 287 -13.36 -3.96 -10.32
C MET A 287 -12.13 -3.16 -10.74
N SER A 288 -12.26 -1.83 -10.65
CA SER A 288 -11.16 -0.90 -10.70
C SER A 288 -10.43 -0.90 -9.35
N GLY A 289 -9.18 -0.42 -9.33
CA GLY A 289 -8.44 -0.23 -8.08
C GLY A 289 -9.19 0.66 -7.06
N SER A 290 -9.95 1.65 -7.53
CA SER A 290 -10.78 2.51 -6.67
C SER A 290 -11.99 1.77 -6.08
N THR A 291 -12.60 0.84 -6.81
CA THR A 291 -13.74 0.08 -6.30
C THR A 291 -13.29 -0.95 -5.27
N LEU A 292 -12.16 -1.62 -5.52
CA LEU A 292 -11.56 -2.53 -4.56
C LEU A 292 -11.19 -1.80 -3.27
N GLN A 293 -10.61 -0.60 -3.39
CA GLN A 293 -10.29 0.26 -2.25
C GLN A 293 -11.53 0.64 -1.44
N TYR A 294 -12.61 1.04 -2.11
CA TYR A 294 -13.87 1.34 -1.44
C TYR A 294 -14.43 0.11 -0.71
N LEU A 295 -14.50 -1.04 -1.38
CA LEU A 295 -14.99 -2.29 -0.80
C LEU A 295 -14.18 -2.67 0.45
N VAL A 296 -12.86 -2.68 0.35
CA VAL A 296 -11.96 -3.01 1.48
C VAL A 296 -12.19 -2.05 2.65
N ARG A 297 -12.32 -0.75 2.38
CA ARG A 297 -12.55 0.26 3.42
C ARG A 297 -13.89 0.05 4.12
N GLU A 298 -14.95 -0.21 3.37
CA GLU A 298 -16.28 -0.48 3.93
C GLU A 298 -16.28 -1.78 4.75
N VAL A 299 -15.59 -2.82 4.29
CA VAL A 299 -15.43 -4.08 5.05
C VAL A 299 -14.68 -3.84 6.35
N GLN A 300 -13.55 -3.13 6.32
CA GLN A 300 -12.78 -2.80 7.53
C GLN A 300 -13.59 -1.94 8.51
N TYR A 301 -14.33 -0.95 8.01
CA TYR A 301 -15.23 -0.14 8.83
C TYR A 301 -16.31 -1.01 9.50
N HIS A 302 -16.90 -1.93 8.76
CA HIS A 302 -17.95 -2.81 9.28
C HIS A 302 -17.41 -3.82 10.30
N ILE A 303 -16.17 -4.31 10.11
CA ILE A 303 -15.44 -5.11 11.12
C ILE A 303 -15.29 -4.32 12.43
N ILE A 304 -14.86 -3.05 12.35
CA ILE A 304 -14.70 -2.19 13.53
C ILE A 304 -16.04 -2.04 14.26
N VAL A 305 -17.10 -1.68 13.53
CA VAL A 305 -18.43 -1.48 14.11
C VAL A 305 -18.95 -2.76 14.75
N CYS A 306 -18.88 -3.90 14.07
CA CYS A 306 -19.33 -5.19 14.61
C CYS A 306 -18.57 -5.57 15.88
N THR A 307 -17.25 -5.37 15.87
CA THR A 307 -16.40 -5.69 17.01
C THR A 307 -16.73 -4.79 18.20
N LEU A 308 -16.94 -3.50 17.97
CA LEU A 308 -17.40 -2.56 19.00
C LEU A 308 -18.76 -2.99 19.57
N ARG A 309 -19.74 -3.31 18.72
CA ARG A 309 -21.07 -3.75 19.17
C ARG A 309 -20.99 -4.96 20.09
N ARG A 310 -20.24 -6.00 19.69
CA ARG A 310 -20.04 -7.21 20.52
C ARG A 310 -19.32 -6.88 21.83
N PHE A 311 -18.35 -5.97 21.79
CA PHE A 311 -17.64 -5.54 22.97
C PHE A 311 -18.56 -4.84 23.98
N PHE A 312 -19.39 -3.89 23.53
CA PHE A 312 -20.41 -3.25 24.38
C PHE A 312 -21.39 -4.25 25.00
N MET A 313 -21.79 -5.29 24.25
CA MET A 313 -22.69 -6.33 24.76
C MET A 313 -22.03 -7.20 25.84
N LYS A 314 -20.75 -7.52 25.65
CA LYS A 314 -19.97 -8.29 26.62
C LYS A 314 -19.78 -7.53 27.93
N ASP A 315 -19.47 -6.23 27.86
CA ASP A 315 -19.30 -5.37 29.03
C ASP A 315 -20.61 -5.18 29.81
N ALA A 316 -21.74 -5.03 29.11
CA ALA A 316 -23.05 -4.92 29.74
C ALA A 316 -23.56 -6.22 30.39
N SER A 317 -22.99 -7.37 30.05
CA SER A 317 -23.44 -8.67 30.54
C SER A 317 -23.00 -8.94 31.98
N ASN A 318 -23.85 -9.59 32.78
CA ASN A 318 -23.53 -10.07 34.13
C ASN A 318 -24.30 -11.36 34.48
N SER A 319 -24.25 -11.78 35.74
CA SER A 319 -24.90 -13.04 36.17
C SER A 319 -26.43 -13.04 36.05
N ARG A 320 -27.07 -11.89 35.82
CA ARG A 320 -28.54 -11.76 35.70
C ARG A 320 -29.01 -11.51 34.27
N HIS A 321 -28.13 -11.14 33.37
CA HIS A 321 -28.47 -10.94 31.98
C HIS A 321 -27.24 -11.06 31.09
N SER A 322 -27.42 -11.65 29.92
CA SER A 322 -26.42 -11.67 28.86
C SER A 322 -26.98 -11.06 27.59
N PHE A 323 -26.11 -10.45 26.80
CA PHE A 323 -26.46 -9.85 25.53
C PHE A 323 -25.68 -10.51 24.40
N GLU A 324 -26.39 -10.90 23.35
CA GLU A 324 -25.81 -11.40 22.11
C GLU A 324 -26.14 -10.44 20.96
N TYR A 325 -25.18 -10.17 20.09
CA TYR A 325 -25.37 -9.32 18.92
C TYR A 325 -25.26 -10.14 17.63
N SER A 326 -26.31 -10.10 16.80
CA SER A 326 -26.33 -10.66 15.45
C SER A 326 -26.18 -9.53 14.43
N ASP A 327 -25.10 -9.56 13.64
CA ASP A 327 -24.89 -8.58 12.57
C ASP A 327 -25.87 -8.79 11.40
N ARG A 328 -26.17 -10.04 11.04
CA ARG A 328 -27.10 -10.36 9.93
C ARG A 328 -28.50 -9.79 10.16
N ASP A 329 -28.95 -9.84 11.40
CA ASP A 329 -30.29 -9.39 11.78
C ASP A 329 -30.32 -7.94 12.29
N GLU A 330 -29.14 -7.32 12.44
CA GLU A 330 -28.95 -6.03 13.12
C GLU A 330 -29.71 -5.95 14.46
N MET A 331 -29.66 -7.05 15.21
CA MET A 331 -30.43 -7.24 16.44
C MET A 331 -29.54 -7.66 17.60
N ILE A 332 -29.90 -7.11 18.76
CA ILE A 332 -29.40 -7.53 20.06
C ILE A 332 -30.46 -8.42 20.71
N THR A 333 -30.05 -9.61 21.13
CA THR A 333 -30.84 -10.50 21.97
C THR A 333 -30.38 -10.35 23.40
N ALA A 334 -31.27 -9.88 24.27
CA ALA A 334 -31.02 -9.78 25.70
C ALA A 334 -31.68 -10.96 26.42
N HIS A 335 -30.87 -11.86 26.96
CA HIS A 335 -31.32 -12.97 27.78
C HIS A 335 -31.45 -12.51 29.22
N LEU A 336 -32.66 -12.53 29.75
CA LEU A 336 -33.01 -12.06 31.09
C LEU A 336 -33.35 -13.24 32.01
N LEU A 337 -33.18 -13.02 33.32
CA LEU A 337 -33.60 -13.99 34.34
C LEU A 337 -35.07 -14.44 34.15
N GLY A 338 -35.29 -15.73 34.30
CA GLY A 338 -36.62 -16.34 34.16
C GLY A 338 -36.97 -16.84 32.76
N GLY A 339 -35.97 -17.01 31.89
CA GLY A 339 -36.14 -17.51 30.52
C GLY A 339 -36.88 -16.52 29.64
N VAL A 340 -36.52 -15.24 29.73
CA VAL A 340 -37.15 -14.17 28.95
C VAL A 340 -36.11 -13.58 28.00
N ASP A 341 -36.42 -13.54 26.72
CA ASP A 341 -35.60 -12.91 25.70
C ASP A 341 -36.25 -11.61 25.23
N ALA A 342 -35.49 -10.53 25.25
CA ALA A 342 -35.88 -9.27 24.63
C ALA A 342 -35.07 -9.05 23.34
N PHE A 343 -35.78 -8.77 22.25
CA PHE A 343 -35.20 -8.52 20.94
C PHE A 343 -35.18 -7.02 20.70
N ILE A 344 -33.99 -6.45 20.50
CA ILE A 344 -33.74 -5.02 20.41
C ILE A 344 -33.07 -4.74 19.06
N LYS A 345 -33.64 -3.82 18.28
CA LYS A 345 -33.09 -3.41 17.00
C LYS A 345 -32.05 -2.30 17.20
N THR A 346 -30.90 -2.44 16.54
CA THR A 346 -29.87 -1.40 16.51
C THR A 346 -30.13 -0.38 15.41
N PRO A 347 -30.10 0.94 15.70
CA PRO A 347 -30.20 1.96 14.67
C PRO A 347 -28.89 2.08 13.88
N GLN A 348 -28.97 2.67 12.69
CA GLN A 348 -27.81 2.89 11.84
C GLN A 348 -26.74 3.75 12.56
N GLY A 349 -25.48 3.34 12.42
CA GLY A 349 -24.34 4.03 13.03
C GLY A 349 -24.18 3.81 14.54
N TRP A 350 -25.08 3.11 15.22
CA TRP A 350 -24.83 2.66 16.61
C TRP A 350 -23.67 1.65 16.61
N PRO A 351 -22.72 1.67 17.55
CA PRO A 351 -22.71 2.42 18.81
C PRO A 351 -22.03 3.80 18.72
N ILE A 352 -21.62 4.23 17.52
CA ILE A 352 -20.92 5.50 17.30
C ILE A 352 -21.92 6.68 17.34
N SER A 353 -23.16 6.46 16.86
CA SER A 353 -24.24 7.42 16.95
C SER A 353 -24.98 7.31 18.29
N THR A 354 -25.43 8.44 18.85
CA THR A 354 -26.22 8.51 20.09
C THR A 354 -27.69 8.12 19.90
N SER A 355 -28.00 7.42 18.81
CA SER A 355 -29.36 7.01 18.45
C SER A 355 -29.89 5.97 19.44
N ALA A 356 -31.14 6.13 19.86
CA ALA A 356 -31.76 5.25 20.83
C ALA A 356 -32.02 3.84 20.25
N LEU A 357 -31.75 2.82 21.07
CA LEU A 357 -32.12 1.44 20.76
C LEU A 357 -33.64 1.25 20.80
N THR A 358 -34.18 0.43 19.90
CA THR A 358 -35.63 0.18 19.81
C THR A 358 -35.95 -1.24 20.24
N LEU A 359 -36.74 -1.40 21.29
CA LEU A 359 -37.26 -2.70 21.68
C LEU A 359 -38.30 -3.19 20.67
N VAL A 360 -38.06 -4.35 20.07
CA VAL A 360 -38.94 -4.96 19.07
C VAL A 360 -39.97 -5.88 19.72
N SER A 361 -39.50 -6.80 20.58
CA SER A 361 -40.40 -7.75 21.24
C SER A 361 -39.77 -8.34 22.50
N ILE A 362 -40.62 -8.91 23.36
CA ILE A 362 -40.21 -9.71 24.52
C ILE A 362 -40.91 -11.05 24.41
N LYS A 363 -40.15 -12.15 24.51
CA LYS A 363 -40.65 -13.52 24.48
C LYS A 363 -40.24 -14.25 25.75
N LYS A 364 -41.13 -15.10 26.26
CA LYS A 364 -40.80 -16.03 27.34
C LYS A 364 -40.52 -17.39 26.72
N LEU A 365 -39.29 -17.88 26.85
CA LEU A 365 -38.91 -19.25 26.51
C LEU A 365 -39.71 -20.20 27.41
N CYS A 366 -40.46 -21.10 26.79
CA CYS A 366 -41.14 -22.16 27.53
C CYS A 366 -40.10 -23.24 27.92
N PRO A 367 -40.24 -23.91 29.08
CA PRO A 367 -39.22 -24.82 29.63
C PRO A 367 -38.87 -26.04 28.77
N LEU A 368 -39.55 -26.27 27.64
CA LEU A 368 -39.31 -27.42 26.75
C LEU A 368 -38.14 -27.21 25.78
N GLU A 369 -37.72 -25.97 25.52
CA GLU A 369 -36.59 -25.67 24.60
C GLU A 369 -35.24 -25.59 25.32
N GLN A 370 -35.22 -25.51 26.65
CA GLN A 370 -33.99 -25.44 27.46
C GLN A 370 -33.23 -26.78 27.54
N HIS A 371 -33.91 -27.91 27.32
CA HIS A 371 -33.32 -29.25 27.44
C HIS A 371 -32.50 -29.72 26.23
N LEU A 372 -32.49 -28.98 25.12
CA LEU A 372 -31.70 -29.33 23.93
C LEU A 372 -30.34 -28.61 23.87
N ALA A 373 -30.09 -27.62 24.73
CA ALA A 373 -28.82 -26.88 24.78
C ALA A 373 -27.81 -27.42 25.80
N GLU A 374 -28.21 -28.36 26.67
CA GLU A 374 -27.36 -28.92 27.73
C GLU A 374 -27.15 -30.43 27.56
N PHE A 375 -26.52 -30.87 26.47
CA PHE A 375 -25.80 -32.15 26.45
C PHE A 375 -24.57 -32.06 25.56
N PRO A 376 -23.37 -31.80 26.13
CA PRO A 376 -22.14 -32.26 25.50
C PRO A 376 -22.06 -33.77 25.70
N LEU A 377 -22.08 -34.52 24.60
CA LEU A 377 -21.70 -35.94 24.60
C LEU A 377 -20.20 -36.02 24.95
N GLN A 378 -19.91 -36.40 26.19
CA GLN A 378 -18.64 -37.02 26.59
C GLN A 378 -18.83 -38.54 26.51
N ASP A 379 -18.34 -39.13 25.43
CA ASP A 379 -17.30 -40.19 25.36
C ASP A 379 -17.26 -40.81 23.95
#